data_AF-A0A938KK10-F1
#
_entry.id   AF-A0A938KK10-F1
#
_cell.length_a   1.000
_cell.length_b   1.000
_cell.length_c   1.000
_cell.angle_alpha   90.00
_cell.angle_beta   90.00
_cell.angle_gamma   90.00
#
_symmetry.space_group_name_H-M   'P 1'
#
loop_
_entity.id
_entity.type
_entity.pdbx_description
1 polymer ?
#
loop_
_entity_poly.entity_id
_entity_poly.type
_entity_poly.pdbx_seq_one_letter_code
_entity_poly.pdbx_strand_id
1 'polypeptide(L)'
;MSWDGAMVSNWDVPNIAGPVQAEARMSLRGILRQLGPGAIIASLTIGSGELVFSSRAGALFGYQVLGLFVLVLALKWALVFASATHWVNTDRHPFQRWVDLPGPRGWLPVTFFLLAVISFPVWVSFHAGTIGTLLASLTNTTGALRGTGALWWAVVTLLLTMVLSATGTYARQEKLQ
;
A
#
# COMPACT_ATOMS: atom_id res chain seq x y z
N MET A 1 31.84 21.09 -0.30
CA MET A 1 31.10 21.05 -1.57
C MET A 1 29.63 21.25 -1.22
N SER A 2 29.22 22.51 -1.17
CA SER A 2 27.87 22.94 -0.80
C SER A 2 26.93 22.64 -1.97
N TRP A 3 25.88 21.90 -1.69
CA TRP A 3 24.79 21.67 -2.63
C TRP A 3 23.80 22.81 -2.44
N ASP A 4 23.97 23.86 -3.24
CA ASP A 4 23.11 25.03 -3.26
C ASP A 4 21.80 24.69 -3.98
N GLY A 5 20.70 24.69 -3.21
CA GLY A 5 19.34 25.21 -3.44
C GLY A 5 18.66 25.35 -4.82
N ALA A 6 19.24 24.96 -5.94
CA ALA A 6 18.76 25.39 -7.27
C ALA A 6 17.83 24.41 -8.00
N MET A 7 17.43 23.28 -7.40
CA MET A 7 16.63 22.23 -8.08
C MET A 7 15.21 22.02 -7.50
N VAL A 8 14.75 22.85 -6.57
CA VAL A 8 13.41 22.71 -5.93
C VAL A 8 12.47 23.88 -6.28
N SER A 9 12.81 24.74 -7.24
CA SER A 9 12.07 26.00 -7.47
C SER A 9 10.93 25.95 -8.49
N ASN A 10 10.54 24.78 -9.02
CA ASN A 10 9.52 24.72 -10.08
C ASN A 10 8.42 23.68 -9.87
N TRP A 11 8.21 23.25 -8.62
CA TRP A 11 6.96 22.63 -8.23
C TRP A 11 6.03 23.74 -7.76
N ASP A 12 5.22 24.28 -8.67
CA ASP A 12 4.02 25.03 -8.30
C ASP A 12 3.06 24.07 -7.61
N VAL A 13 3.36 23.70 -6.37
CA VAL A 13 2.38 23.15 -5.44
C VAL A 13 1.35 24.26 -5.31
N PRO A 14 0.09 24.05 -5.73
CA PRO A 14 -0.94 25.06 -5.54
C PRO A 14 -0.89 25.48 -4.07
N ASN A 15 -0.71 26.78 -3.81
CA ASN A 15 -0.71 27.31 -2.46
C ASN A 15 -2.11 27.08 -1.84
N ILE A 16 -2.31 25.91 -1.25
CA ILE A 16 -3.50 25.54 -0.48
C ILE A 16 -3.46 26.13 0.93
N ALA A 17 -2.40 26.84 1.30
CA ALA A 17 -2.34 27.63 2.52
C ALA A 17 -3.04 28.99 2.31
N GLY A 18 -4.36 28.95 2.10
CA GLY A 18 -5.21 30.02 2.60
C GLY A 18 -5.10 30.09 4.13
N PRO A 19 -5.45 31.22 4.76
CA PRO A 19 -5.42 31.32 6.22
C PRO A 19 -6.18 30.14 6.81
N VAL A 20 -5.57 29.44 7.78
CA VAL A 20 -6.24 28.40 8.56
C VAL A 20 -7.38 29.07 9.30
N GLN A 21 -8.54 29.12 8.63
CA GLN A 21 -9.78 29.65 9.15
C GLN A 21 -10.19 28.70 10.26
N ALA A 22 -9.86 29.09 11.49
CA ALA A 22 -10.16 28.42 12.74
C ALA A 22 -11.68 28.34 13.07
N GLU A 23 -12.53 28.30 12.06
CA GLU A 23 -13.99 28.18 12.19
C GLU A 23 -14.56 27.42 10.99
N ALA A 24 -13.98 26.28 10.64
CA ALA A 24 -14.62 25.36 9.70
C ALA A 24 -15.84 24.75 10.39
N ARG A 25 -17.00 25.41 10.29
CA ARG A 25 -18.31 24.74 10.38
C ARG A 25 -18.19 23.49 9.52
N MET A 26 -18.15 22.31 10.15
CA MET A 26 -17.95 21.05 9.46
C MET A 26 -19.17 20.77 8.57
N SER A 27 -19.17 21.33 7.37
CA SER A 27 -20.13 20.97 6.33
C SER A 27 -19.87 19.52 5.96
N LEU A 28 -20.91 18.68 5.97
CA LEU A 28 -20.85 17.27 5.57
C LEU A 28 -20.12 17.09 4.22
N ARG A 29 -20.24 18.07 3.32
CA ARG A 29 -19.57 18.08 2.01
C ARG A 29 -18.05 18.29 2.10
N GLY A 30 -17.58 19.02 3.12
CA GLY A 30 -16.15 19.19 3.42
C GLY A 30 -15.53 17.92 3.99
N ILE A 31 -16.23 17.25 4.91
CA ILE A 31 -15.82 15.95 5.45
C ILE A 31 -15.74 14.90 4.33
N LEU A 32 -16.77 14.81 3.48
CA LEU A 32 -16.78 13.85 2.36
C LEU A 32 -15.65 14.06 1.35
N ARG A 33 -15.18 15.30 1.14
CA ARG A 33 -14.01 15.57 0.29
C ARG A 33 -12.69 15.17 0.95
N GLN A 34 -12.60 15.28 2.27
CA GLN A 34 -11.43 14.83 3.03
C GLN A 34 -11.36 13.30 3.20
N LEU A 35 -12.48 12.59 3.02
CA LEU A 35 -12.51 11.12 3.01
C LEU A 35 -11.80 10.51 1.80
N GLY A 36 -11.61 11.24 0.70
CA GLY A 36 -11.00 10.71 -0.53
C GLY A 36 -9.60 10.10 -0.30
N PRO A 37 -8.62 10.88 0.20
CA PRO A 37 -7.28 10.37 0.50
C PRO A 37 -7.28 9.24 1.55
N GLY A 38 -8.15 9.36 2.57
CA GLY A 38 -8.29 8.34 3.61
C GLY A 38 -8.85 7.02 3.07
N ALA A 39 -9.80 7.07 2.13
CA ALA A 39 -10.38 5.90 1.49
C ALA A 39 -9.38 5.19 0.56
N ILE A 40 -8.53 5.93 -0.15
CA ILE A 40 -7.43 5.35 -0.96
C ILE A 40 -6.42 4.63 -0.05
N ILE A 41 -6.02 5.26 1.05
CA ILE A 41 -5.12 4.60 2.01
C ILE A 41 -5.79 3.36 2.62
N ALA A 42 -7.09 3.44 2.96
CA ALA A 42 -7.84 2.29 3.47
C ALA A 42 -7.89 1.14 2.44
N SER A 43 -8.18 1.42 1.17
CA SER A 43 -8.23 0.40 0.12
C SER A 43 -6.88 -0.27 -0.09
N LEU A 44 -5.79 0.51 -0.11
CA LEU A 44 -4.42 0.00 -0.22
C LEU A 44 -4.01 -0.86 0.96
N THR A 45 -4.54 -0.57 2.15
CA THR A 45 -4.23 -1.38 3.33
C THR A 45 -4.93 -2.73 3.30
N ILE A 46 -6.08 -2.87 2.63
CA ILE A 46 -6.80 -4.15 2.55
C ILE A 46 -6.13 -5.03 1.50
N GLY A 47 -5.37 -6.02 1.96
CA GLY A 47 -4.61 -6.93 1.09
C GLY A 47 -5.34 -8.23 0.77
N SER A 48 -5.01 -8.86 -0.37
CA SER A 48 -5.51 -10.21 -0.72
C SER A 48 -5.20 -11.25 0.38
N GLY A 49 -4.04 -11.12 1.03
CA GLY A 49 -3.66 -11.99 2.15
C GLY A 49 -4.61 -11.87 3.35
N GLU A 50 -5.14 -10.68 3.63
CA GLU A 50 -6.09 -10.49 4.74
C GLU A 50 -7.38 -11.24 4.47
N LEU A 51 -7.85 -11.30 3.22
CA LEU A 51 -9.06 -12.04 2.85
C LEU A 51 -8.84 -13.57 2.94
N VAL A 52 -7.74 -14.08 2.38
CA VAL A 52 -7.47 -15.53 2.34
C VAL A 52 -7.13 -16.08 3.72
N PHE A 53 -6.24 -15.40 4.45
CA PHE A 53 -5.83 -15.87 5.77
C PHE A 53 -6.91 -15.66 6.83
N SER A 54 -7.71 -14.58 6.79
CA SER A 54 -8.83 -14.42 7.73
C SER A 54 -9.91 -15.48 7.51
N SER A 55 -10.26 -15.76 6.25
CA SER A 55 -11.24 -16.81 5.92
C SER A 55 -10.77 -18.17 6.40
N ARG A 56 -9.49 -18.51 6.16
CA ARG A 56 -8.89 -19.76 6.63
C ARG A 56 -8.81 -19.82 8.16
N ALA A 57 -8.41 -18.74 8.81
CA ALA A 57 -8.32 -18.67 10.27
C ALA A 57 -9.71 -18.82 10.91
N GLY A 58 -10.74 -18.17 10.34
CA GLY A 58 -12.13 -18.33 10.78
C GLY A 58 -12.66 -19.74 10.57
N ALA A 59 -12.29 -20.41 9.48
CA ALA A 59 -12.67 -21.81 9.24
C ALA A 59 -12.00 -22.78 10.22
N LEU A 60 -10.74 -22.52 10.63
CA LEU A 60 -9.98 -23.39 11.51
C LEU A 60 -10.27 -23.15 13.01
N PHE A 61 -10.46 -21.90 13.42
CA PHE A 61 -10.53 -21.49 14.84
C PHE A 61 -11.89 -20.84 15.21
N GLY A 62 -12.82 -20.73 14.27
CA GLY A 62 -14.12 -20.10 14.49
C GLY A 62 -14.00 -18.66 14.98
N TYR A 63 -14.88 -18.25 15.90
CA TYR A 63 -14.91 -16.89 16.44
C TYR A 63 -13.85 -16.62 17.52
N GLN A 64 -13.10 -17.62 17.97
CA GLN A 64 -12.10 -17.46 19.05
C GLN A 64 -11.00 -16.47 18.67
N VAL A 65 -10.68 -16.38 17.37
CA VAL A 65 -9.64 -15.48 16.84
C VAL A 65 -10.17 -14.09 16.49
N LEU A 66 -11.48 -13.85 16.56
CA LEU A 66 -12.08 -12.57 16.13
C LEU A 66 -11.54 -11.38 16.93
N GLY A 67 -11.37 -11.54 18.25
CA GLY A 67 -10.80 -10.50 19.10
C GLY A 67 -9.36 -10.13 18.71
N LEU A 68 -8.56 -11.12 18.31
CA LEU A 68 -7.20 -10.89 17.81
C LEU A 68 -7.21 -10.12 16.49
N PHE A 69 -8.11 -10.44 15.56
CA PHE A 69 -8.27 -9.68 14.32
C PHE A 69 -8.63 -8.23 14.59
N VAL A 70 -9.60 -7.96 15.47
CA VAL A 70 -9.97 -6.59 15.85
C VAL A 70 -8.79 -5.83 16.43
N LEU A 71 -8.01 -6.46 17.32
CA LEU A 71 -6.81 -5.85 17.90
C LEU A 71 -5.76 -5.52 16.82
N VAL A 72 -5.48 -6.47 15.90
CA VAL A 72 -4.53 -6.25 14.80
C VAL A 72 -4.99 -5.11 13.89
N LEU A 73 -6.29 -5.05 13.55
CA LEU A 73 -6.85 -3.95 12.77
C LEU A 73 -6.69 -2.60 13.48
N ALA A 74 -6.93 -2.54 14.80
CA ALA A 74 -6.76 -1.33 15.59
C ALA A 74 -5.30 -0.86 15.63
N LEU A 75 -4.35 -1.77 15.86
CA LEU A 75 -2.91 -1.48 15.86
C LEU A 75 -2.43 -1.01 14.48
N LYS A 76 -2.87 -1.68 13.41
CA LYS A 76 -2.56 -1.32 12.04
C LYS A 76 -3.12 0.06 11.70
N TRP A 77 -4.37 0.34 12.07
CA TRP A 77 -4.99 1.65 11.89
C TRP A 77 -4.19 2.74 12.61
N ALA A 78 -3.82 2.52 13.87
CA ALA A 78 -3.02 3.48 14.64
C ALA A 78 -1.67 3.75 13.98
N LEU A 79 -0.99 2.71 13.47
CA LEU A 79 0.28 2.84 12.76
C LEU A 79 0.16 3.67 11.48
N VAL A 80 -0.83 3.36 10.64
CA VAL A 80 -1.08 4.06 9.36
C VAL A 80 -1.48 5.51 9.62
N PHE A 81 -2.39 5.73 10.57
CA PHE A 81 -2.89 7.05 10.95
C PHE A 81 -1.78 7.93 11.53
N ALA A 82 -0.95 7.39 12.45
CA ALA A 82 0.17 8.13 13.02
C ALA A 82 1.22 8.47 11.96
N SER A 83 1.51 7.55 11.04
CA SER A 83 2.47 7.77 9.95
C SER A 83 1.99 8.86 8.98
N ALA A 84 0.70 8.83 8.60
CA ALA A 84 0.09 9.84 7.74
C ALA A 84 0.07 11.21 8.40
N THR A 85 -0.37 11.27 9.66
CA THR A 85 -0.40 12.51 10.47
C THR A 85 1.01 13.10 10.63
N HIS A 86 2.02 12.25 10.84
CA HIS A 86 3.40 12.68 10.96
C HIS A 86 3.91 13.37 9.68
N TRP A 87 3.61 12.78 8.53
CA TRP A 87 4.01 13.33 7.24
C TRP A 87 3.36 14.70 7.00
N VAL A 88 2.05 14.82 7.22
CA VAL A 88 1.31 16.08 7.05
C VAL A 88 1.82 17.18 7.99
N ASN A 89 2.22 16.84 9.22
CA ASN A 89 2.62 17.84 10.21
C ASN A 89 4.10 18.24 10.15
N THR A 90 4.96 17.42 9.56
CA THR A 90 6.42 17.61 9.61
C THR A 90 7.05 17.86 8.25
N ASP A 91 6.31 17.65 7.16
CA ASP A 91 6.80 17.64 5.77
C ASP A 91 8.01 16.71 5.54
N ARG A 92 8.23 15.77 6.47
CA ARG A 92 9.30 14.78 6.41
C ARG A 92 8.68 13.41 6.30
N HIS A 93 9.25 12.61 5.40
CA HIS A 93 8.82 11.23 5.25
C HIS A 93 9.13 10.43 6.54
N PRO A 94 8.23 9.57 7.03
CA PRO A 94 8.42 8.83 8.28
C PRO A 94 9.76 8.08 8.37
N PHE A 95 10.23 7.51 7.26
CA PHE A 95 11.53 6.83 7.21
C PHE A 95 12.72 7.76 7.45
N GLN A 96 12.63 9.04 7.08
CA GLN A 96 13.69 10.02 7.38
C GLN A 96 13.79 10.23 8.89
N ARG A 97 12.65 10.33 9.58
CA ARG A 97 12.64 10.41 11.06
C ARG A 97 13.12 9.14 11.73
N TRP A 98 12.90 7.98 11.14
CA TRP A 98 13.39 6.72 11.70
C TRP A 98 14.92 6.59 11.66
N VAL A 99 15.63 7.39 10.86
CA VAL A 99 17.09 7.47 10.89
C VAL A 99 17.59 8.12 12.19
N ASP A 100 16.81 9.05 12.74
CA ASP A 100 17.14 9.81 13.95
C ASP A 100 16.78 9.06 15.25
N LEU A 101 16.23 7.84 15.16
CA LEU A 101 15.90 7.04 16.34
C LEU A 101 17.16 6.64 17.12
N PRO A 102 17.07 6.51 18.45
CA PRO A 102 18.21 6.15 19.29
C PRO A 102 18.75 4.77 18.89
N GLY A 103 19.99 4.73 18.39
CA GLY A 103 20.65 3.52 17.92
C GLY A 103 21.68 3.79 16.82
N PRO A 104 22.21 2.74 16.15
CA PRO A 104 23.02 2.90 14.95
C PRO A 104 22.22 3.65 13.88
N ARG A 105 22.83 4.67 13.26
CA ARG A 105 22.16 5.54 12.28
C ARG A 105 21.46 4.72 11.21
N GLY A 106 20.13 4.87 11.11
CA GLY A 106 19.33 4.22 10.07
C GLY A 106 19.11 2.71 10.26
N TRP A 107 19.40 2.12 11.43
CA TRP A 107 19.19 0.69 11.68
C TRP A 107 17.77 0.22 11.34
N LEU A 108 16.75 0.99 11.73
CA LEU A 108 15.35 0.62 11.50
C LEU A 108 14.96 0.63 10.01
N PRO A 109 15.20 1.73 9.24
CA PRO A 109 15.01 1.73 7.79
C PRO A 109 15.78 0.63 7.05
N VAL A 110 17.04 0.38 7.43
CA VAL A 110 17.86 -0.66 6.81
C VAL A 110 17.29 -2.05 7.07
N THR A 111 16.83 -2.30 8.30
CA THR A 111 16.17 -3.58 8.65
C THR A 111 14.92 -3.80 7.80
N PHE A 112 14.05 -2.79 7.69
CA PHE A 112 12.87 -2.89 6.83
C PHE A 112 13.22 -3.05 5.36
N PHE A 113 14.28 -2.40 4.88
CA PHE A 113 14.76 -2.58 3.51
C PHE A 113 15.24 -4.01 3.25
N LEU A 114 16.03 -4.59 4.14
CA LEU A 114 16.50 -5.98 4.01
C LEU A 114 15.33 -6.97 4.05
N LEU A 115 14.38 -6.77 4.98
CA LEU A 115 13.15 -7.55 5.03
C LEU A 115 12.34 -7.40 3.75
N ALA A 116 12.25 -6.18 3.21
CA ALA A 116 11.54 -5.90 1.98
C ALA A 116 12.17 -6.63 0.79
N VAL A 117 13.49 -6.57 0.62
CA VAL A 117 14.18 -7.26 -0.48
C VAL A 117 13.87 -8.76 -0.49
N ILE A 118 13.75 -9.39 0.68
CA ILE A 118 13.43 -10.82 0.79
C ILE A 118 11.92 -11.08 0.62
N SER A 119 11.08 -10.22 1.21
CA SER A 119 9.64 -10.44 1.31
C SER A 119 8.88 -10.04 0.04
N PHE A 120 9.33 -9.01 -0.66
CA PHE A 120 8.65 -8.49 -1.85
C PHE A 120 8.56 -9.51 -2.98
N PRO A 121 9.60 -10.29 -3.33
CA PRO A 121 9.49 -11.35 -4.34
C PRO A 121 8.42 -12.39 -3.97
N VAL A 122 8.35 -12.78 -2.69
CA VAL A 122 7.34 -13.71 -2.18
C VAL A 122 5.94 -13.10 -2.30
N TRP A 123 5.79 -11.83 -1.92
CA TRP A 123 4.54 -11.09 -1.99
C TRP A 123 4.05 -10.90 -3.43
N VAL A 124 4.94 -10.54 -4.36
CA VAL A 124 4.64 -10.40 -5.79
C VAL A 124 4.22 -11.75 -6.39
N SER A 125 4.95 -12.81 -6.05
CA SER A 125 4.65 -14.18 -6.51
C SER A 125 3.29 -14.66 -6.02
N PHE A 126 2.93 -14.34 -4.77
CA PHE A 126 1.62 -14.66 -4.21
C PHE A 126 0.48 -14.01 -5.00
N HIS A 127 0.56 -12.71 -5.31
CA HIS A 127 -0.49 -11.99 -6.06
C HIS A 127 -0.60 -12.50 -7.51
N ALA A 128 0.54 -12.75 -8.15
CA ALA A 128 0.55 -13.34 -9.48
C ALA A 128 -0.08 -14.74 -9.50
N GLY A 129 0.24 -15.57 -8.51
CA GLY A 129 -0.28 -16.92 -8.39
C GLY A 129 -1.79 -16.97 -8.13
N THR A 130 -2.31 -16.09 -7.27
CA THR A 130 -3.76 -16.02 -7.00
C THR A 130 -4.55 -15.57 -8.23
N ILE A 131 -4.09 -14.54 -8.94
CA ILE A 131 -4.71 -14.09 -10.19
C ILE A 131 -4.57 -15.15 -11.28
N GLY A 132 -3.39 -15.79 -11.41
CA GLY A 132 -3.16 -16.85 -12.39
C GLY A 132 -4.08 -18.05 -12.19
N THR A 133 -4.32 -18.45 -10.93
CA THR A 133 -5.26 -19.53 -10.58
C THR A 133 -6.70 -19.15 -10.93
N LEU A 134 -7.09 -17.90 -10.66
CA LEU A 134 -8.41 -17.39 -11.02
C LEU A 134 -8.61 -17.39 -12.54
N LEU A 135 -7.66 -16.85 -13.30
CA LEU A 135 -7.72 -16.79 -14.76
C LEU A 135 -7.73 -18.18 -15.40
N ALA A 136 -6.92 -19.12 -14.89
CA ALA A 136 -6.94 -20.50 -15.36
C ALA A 136 -8.31 -21.15 -15.16
N SER A 137 -8.96 -20.88 -14.03
CA SER A 137 -10.30 -21.40 -13.72
C SER A 137 -11.36 -20.79 -14.62
N LEU A 138 -11.33 -19.46 -14.83
CA LEU A 138 -12.30 -18.76 -15.68
C LEU A 138 -12.18 -19.12 -17.16
N THR A 139 -10.95 -19.35 -17.64
CA THR A 139 -10.68 -19.75 -19.03
C THR A 139 -10.76 -21.26 -19.24
N ASN A 140 -11.07 -22.03 -18.19
CA ASN A 140 -11.09 -23.49 -18.17
C ASN A 140 -9.78 -24.11 -18.70
N THR A 141 -8.66 -23.42 -18.46
CA THR A 141 -7.31 -23.85 -18.86
C THR A 141 -6.55 -24.51 -17.72
N THR A 142 -7.21 -24.81 -16.60
CA THR A 142 -6.59 -25.46 -15.43
C THR A 142 -5.89 -26.79 -15.79
N GLY A 143 -6.47 -27.58 -16.70
CA GLY A 143 -5.86 -28.82 -17.20
C GLY A 143 -4.96 -28.65 -18.44
N ALA A 144 -4.94 -27.46 -19.05
CA ALA A 144 -4.13 -27.19 -20.23
C ALA A 144 -2.63 -27.15 -19.87
N LEU A 145 -1.77 -27.36 -20.88
CA LEU A 145 -0.30 -27.33 -20.72
C LEU A 145 0.21 -28.25 -19.61
N ARG A 146 -0.24 -29.52 -19.58
CA ARG A 146 0.17 -30.51 -18.55
C ARG A 146 -0.12 -30.07 -17.11
N GLY A 147 -1.20 -29.31 -16.88
CA GLY A 147 -1.57 -28.80 -15.55
C GLY A 147 -0.81 -27.55 -15.11
N THR A 148 -0.07 -26.89 -16.00
CA THR A 148 0.67 -25.65 -15.70
C THR A 148 -0.08 -24.37 -16.10
N GLY A 149 -1.35 -24.47 -16.50
CA GLY A 149 -2.15 -23.32 -16.95
C GLY A 149 -2.18 -22.15 -15.95
N ALA A 150 -2.27 -22.43 -14.66
CA ALA A 150 -2.24 -21.39 -13.61
C ALA A 150 -0.89 -20.64 -13.55
N LEU A 151 0.23 -21.35 -13.72
CA LEU A 151 1.57 -20.74 -13.77
C LEU A 151 1.72 -19.87 -15.01
N TRP A 152 1.20 -20.33 -16.15
CA TRP A 152 1.25 -19.58 -17.40
C TRP A 152 0.52 -18.24 -17.28
N TRP A 153 -0.72 -18.25 -16.76
CA TRP A 153 -1.47 -17.02 -16.50
C TRP A 153 -0.83 -16.12 -15.43
N ALA A 154 -0.18 -16.69 -14.41
CA ALA A 154 0.56 -15.91 -13.43
C ALA A 154 1.74 -15.15 -14.08
N VAL A 155 2.52 -15.80 -14.95
CA VAL A 155 3.63 -15.16 -15.67
C VAL A 155 3.12 -14.08 -16.62
N VAL A 156 2.04 -14.34 -17.37
CA VAL A 156 1.41 -13.32 -18.23
C VAL A 156 0.98 -12.11 -17.45
N THR A 157 0.32 -12.33 -16.31
CA THR A 157 -0.16 -11.24 -15.45
C THR A 157 1.01 -10.41 -14.94
N LEU A 158 2.11 -11.04 -14.53
CA LEU A 158 3.33 -10.34 -14.10
C LEU A 158 3.97 -9.52 -15.22
N LEU A 159 4.08 -10.08 -16.42
CA LEU A 159 4.65 -9.36 -17.56
C LEU A 159 3.77 -8.18 -17.94
N LEU A 160 2.45 -8.36 -17.93
CA LEU A 160 1.49 -7.30 -18.22
C LEU A 160 1.58 -6.16 -17.19
N THR A 161 1.61 -6.49 -15.89
CA THR A 161 1.72 -5.46 -14.84
C THR A 161 3.08 -4.76 -14.88
N MET A 162 4.16 -5.48 -15.18
CA MET A 162 5.49 -4.91 -15.37
C MET A 162 5.51 -3.92 -16.55
N VAL A 163 4.91 -4.27 -17.69
CA VAL A 163 4.81 -3.37 -18.86
C VAL A 163 3.95 -2.15 -18.53
N LEU A 164 2.80 -2.34 -17.88
CA LEU A 164 1.93 -1.23 -17.47
C LEU A 164 2.59 -0.30 -16.45
N SER A 165 3.40 -0.85 -15.54
CA SER A 165 4.17 -0.06 -14.58
C SER A 165 5.27 0.74 -15.27
N ALA A 166 6.00 0.13 -16.20
CA ALA A 166 7.07 0.79 -16.95
C ALA A 166 6.57 1.87 -17.94
N THR A 167 5.33 1.75 -18.43
CA THR A 167 4.75 2.64 -19.45
C THR A 167 3.68 3.60 -18.90
N GLY A 168 3.21 3.41 -17.68
CA GLY A 168 2.13 4.19 -17.06
C GLY A 168 2.62 5.47 -16.39
N THR A 169 2.03 6.60 -16.74
CA THR A 169 2.17 7.85 -15.97
C THR A 169 1.35 7.78 -14.67
N TYR A 170 1.81 8.47 -13.61
CA TYR A 170 1.15 8.51 -12.29
C TYR A 170 -0.36 8.79 -12.38
N ALA A 171 -0.78 9.75 -13.21
CA ALA A 171 -2.19 10.12 -13.38
C ALA A 171 -3.07 9.00 -13.97
N ARG A 172 -2.49 8.03 -14.67
CA ARG A 172 -3.20 6.86 -15.21
C ARG A 172 -3.33 5.76 -14.16
N GLN A 173 -2.31 5.59 -13.32
CA GLN A 173 -2.29 4.61 -12.23
C GLN A 173 -3.26 4.99 -11.11
N GLU A 174 -3.35 6.29 -10.77
CA GLU A 174 -4.30 6.79 -9.77
C GLU A 174 -5.77 6.51 -10.13
N LYS A 175 -6.12 6.56 -11.42
CA LYS A 175 -7.48 6.27 -11.89
C LYS A 175 -7.80 4.77 -11.98
N LEU A 176 -6.78 3.93 -11.97
CA LEU A 176 -6.90 2.47 -12.09
C LEU A 176 -6.99 1.78 -10.73
N GLN A 177 -6.59 2.45 -9.64
CA GLN A 177 -6.68 1.97 -8.26
C GLN A 177 -8.02 2.33 -7.61
#